data_AF-A0A7Y3RAK7-F1
#
_entry.id   AF-A0A7Y3RAK7-F1
#
_cell.length_a   1.000
_cell.length_b   1.000
_cell.length_c   1.000
_cell.angle_alpha   90.00
_cell.angle_beta   90.00
_cell.angle_gamma   90.00
#
_symmetry.space_group_name_H-M   'P 1'
#
loop_
_entity.id
_entity.type
_entity.pdbx_description
1 polymer ?
#
loop_
_entity_poly.entity_id
_entity_poly.type
_entity_poly.pdbx_seq_one_letter_code
_entity_poly.pdbx_strand_id
1 'polypeptide(L)' 'MKTLNELMQDIIQLTTEIETKYPELYKYLNETPLSLSETSSKKVHTTELKQYLETLKSQLLHHIETHAK' A
#
# COMPACT_ATOMS: atom_id res chain seq x y z
N MET A 1 -3.07 20.00 -4.00
CA MET A 1 -2.30 19.32 -2.94
C MET A 1 -3.11 18.10 -2.54
N LYS A 2 -2.61 16.88 -2.75
CA LYS A 2 -3.35 15.69 -2.32
C LYS A 2 -3.43 15.67 -0.79
N THR A 3 -4.64 15.57 -0.27
CA THR A 3 -4.89 15.49 1.17
C THR A 3 -4.56 14.10 1.71
N LEU A 4 -4.35 14.00 3.03
CA LEU A 4 -4.09 12.73 3.70
C LEU A 4 -5.17 11.68 3.36
N ASN A 5 -6.44 12.11 3.29
CA ASN A 5 -7.56 11.28 2.89
C ASN A 5 -7.40 10.72 1.47
N GLU A 6 -6.95 11.53 0.50
CA GLU A 6 -6.74 11.05 -0.86
C GLU A 6 -5.63 10.01 -0.94
N LEU A 7 -4.52 10.20 -0.20
CA LEU A 7 -3.45 9.20 -0.14
C LEU A 7 -3.95 7.89 0.49
N MET A 8 -4.76 7.99 1.53
CA MET A 8 -5.33 6.82 2.19
C MET A 8 -6.31 6.09 1.28
N GLN A 9 -7.13 6.82 0.52
CA GLN A 9 -7.99 6.22 -0.51
C GLN A 9 -7.17 5.59 -1.65
N ASP A 10 -6.12 6.25 -2.14
CA ASP A 10 -5.20 5.70 -3.13
C ASP A 10 -4.59 4.38 -2.63
N ILE A 11 -4.15 4.32 -1.36
CA ILE A 11 -3.59 3.11 -0.74
C ILE A 11 -4.64 2.00 -0.69
N ILE A 12 -5.83 2.28 -0.14
CA ILE A 12 -6.92 1.29 -0.01
C ILE A 12 -7.30 0.75 -1.38
N GLN A 13 -7.45 1.64 -2.38
CA GLN A 13 -7.81 1.23 -3.72
C GLN A 13 -6.71 0.38 -4.36
N LEU A 14 -5.43 0.75 -4.16
CA LEU A 14 -4.29 -0.03 -4.65
C LEU A 14 -4.24 -1.41 -3.98
N THR A 15 -4.39 -1.49 -2.66
CA THR A 15 -4.38 -2.78 -1.94
C THR A 15 -5.56 -3.66 -2.30
N THR A 16 -6.77 -3.11 -2.46
CA THR A 16 -7.93 -3.88 -2.96
C THR A 16 -7.72 -4.36 -4.40
N GLU A 17 -7.12 -3.54 -5.25
CA GLU A 17 -6.79 -3.96 -6.61
C GLU A 17 -5.72 -5.05 -6.62
N ILE A 18 -4.73 -4.98 -5.73
CA ILE A 18 -3.72 -6.02 -5.51
C ILE A 18 -4.36 -7.29 -4.96
N GLU A 19 -5.27 -7.22 -4.00
CA GLU A 19 -6.03 -8.37 -3.49
C GLU A 19 -6.78 -9.09 -4.61
N THR A 20 -7.41 -8.32 -5.50
CA THR A 20 -8.27 -8.86 -6.57
C THR A 20 -7.46 -9.39 -7.76
N LYS A 21 -6.43 -8.66 -8.19
CA LYS A 21 -5.64 -8.98 -9.39
C LYS A 21 -4.37 -9.79 -9.10
N TYR A 22 -3.78 -9.60 -7.92
CA TYR A 22 -2.49 -10.18 -7.50
C TYR A 22 -2.57 -10.74 -6.07
N PRO A 23 -3.44 -11.74 -5.82
CA PRO A 23 -3.66 -12.28 -4.47
C PRO A 23 -2.38 -12.83 -3.83
N GLU A 24 -1.40 -13.28 -4.63
CA GLU A 24 -0.08 -13.71 -4.14
C GLU A 24 0.73 -12.55 -3.55
N LEU A 25 0.76 -11.40 -4.23
CA LEU A 25 1.41 -10.20 -3.70
C LEU A 25 0.65 -9.67 -2.48
N TYR A 26 -0.67 -9.71 -2.51
CA TYR A 26 -1.50 -9.32 -1.36
C TYR A 26 -1.24 -10.20 -0.14
N LYS A 27 -1.01 -11.49 -0.33
CA LYS A 27 -0.65 -12.42 0.74
C LYS A 27 0.67 -12.02 1.40
N TYR A 28 1.66 -11.60 0.61
CA TYR A 28 2.93 -11.05 1.10
C TYR A 28 2.76 -9.74 1.89
N LEU A 29 1.84 -8.88 1.43
CA LEU A 29 1.47 -7.64 2.12
C LEU A 29 0.69 -7.91 3.42
N ASN A 30 -0.14 -8.95 3.48
CA ASN A 30 -0.87 -9.33 4.68
C ASN A 30 0.05 -9.93 5.76
N GLU A 31 1.19 -10.51 5.35
CA GLU A 31 2.27 -10.93 6.26
C GLU A 31 3.13 -9.76 6.75
N THR A 32 3.09 -8.63 6.04
CA THR A 32 3.61 -7.34 6.51
C THR A 32 2.45 -6.38 6.74
N PRO A 33 1.51 -6.71 7.66
CA PRO A 33 0.42 -5.81 7.96
C PRO A 33 1.09 -4.51 8.36
N LEU A 34 0.83 -3.45 7.59
CA LEU A 34 1.39 -2.18 7.98
C LEU A 34 0.96 -1.96 9.42
N SER A 35 1.92 -1.57 10.25
CA SER A 35 1.73 -1.32 11.68
C SER A 35 0.82 -0.10 11.93
N LEU A 36 -0.20 0.09 11.08
CA LEU A 36 -1.41 0.86 11.27
C LEU A 36 -2.34 0.19 12.30
N SER A 37 -2.02 -1.00 12.79
CA SER A 37 -2.51 -1.44 14.09
C SER A 37 -1.83 -0.62 15.19
N GLU A 38 -2.65 0.10 15.97
CA GLU A 38 -2.35 0.63 17.31
C GLU A 38 -1.78 2.06 17.46
N THR A 39 -2.04 2.98 16.52
CA THR A 39 -2.01 4.41 16.90
C THR A 39 -3.29 5.12 16.56
N SER A 40 -4.31 4.81 17.36
CA SER A 40 -5.16 5.85 17.92
C SER A 40 -4.33 7.12 18.19
N SER A 41 -4.57 8.17 17.40
CA SER A 41 -4.45 9.56 17.83
C SER A 41 -3.14 10.35 17.72
N LYS A 42 -2.08 9.96 16.97
CA LYS A 42 -0.94 10.90 16.75
C LYS A 42 -0.40 10.94 15.33
N LYS A 43 -0.94 11.86 14.54
CA LYS A 43 -0.37 12.45 13.30
C LYS A 43 0.36 11.44 12.40
N VAL A 44 -0.38 10.61 11.70
CA VAL A 44 0.14 10.01 10.47
C VAL A 44 0.55 11.16 9.55
N HIS A 45 1.84 11.35 9.29
CA HIS A 45 2.27 12.43 8.41
C HIS A 45 1.96 12.04 6.96
N THR A 46 1.45 12.99 6.17
CA THR A 46 1.21 12.84 4.73
C THR A 46 2.41 12.23 4.01
N THR A 47 3.62 12.52 4.48
CA THR A 47 4.88 11.96 3.98
C THR A 47 4.99 10.44 4.19
N GLU A 48 4.63 9.91 5.36
CA GLU A 48 4.72 8.47 5.65
C GLU A 48 3.72 7.68 4.81
N LEU A 49 2.49 8.16 4.69
CA LEU A 49 1.49 7.56 3.78
C LEU A 49 1.97 7.58 2.32
N LYS A 50 2.61 8.67 1.91
CA LYS A 50 3.12 8.80 0.54
C LYS A 50 4.28 7.85 0.28
N GLN A 51 5.21 7.73 1.23
CA GLN A 51 6.29 6.74 1.16
C GLN A 51 5.74 5.32 1.15
N TYR A 52 4.73 5.04 1.97
CA TYR A 52 4.09 3.73 1.98
C TYR A 52 3.43 3.39 0.64
N LEU A 53 2.66 4.32 0.07
CA LEU A 53 2.06 4.16 -1.26
C LEU A 53 3.14 3.90 -2.33
N GLU A 54 4.27 4.61 -2.26
CA GLU A 54 5.40 4.41 -3.17
C GLU A 54 6.03 3.02 -3.02
N THR A 55 6.21 2.55 -1.78
CA THR A 55 6.70 1.18 -1.52
C THR A 55 5.76 0.14 -2.10
N LEU A 56 4.46 0.27 -1.85
CA LEU A 56 3.42 -0.62 -2.38
C LEU A 56 3.43 -0.67 -3.91
N LYS A 57 3.53 0.50 -4.56
CA LYS A 57 3.63 0.60 -6.03
C LYS A 57 4.91 -0.04 -6.57
N SER A 58 6.05 0.18 -5.92
CA SER A 58 7.32 -0.44 -6.31
C SER A 58 7.28 -1.97 -6.15
N GLN A 59 6.72 -2.48 -5.06
CA GLN A 59 6.54 -3.92 -4.86
C GLN A 59 5.63 -4.52 -5.93
N LEU A 60 4.53 -3.84 -6.25
CA LEU A 60 3.62 -4.26 -7.31
C LEU A 60 4.31 -4.27 -8.68
N LEU A 61 5.01 -3.20 -9.03
CA LEU A 61 5.78 -3.11 -10.28
C LEU A 61 6.78 -4.25 -10.38
N HIS A 62 7.57 -4.48 -9.33
CA HIS A 62 8.59 -5.53 -9.32
C HIS A 62 7.98 -6.92 -9.46
N HIS A 63 6.83 -7.16 -8.81
CA HIS A 63 6.09 -8.41 -8.93
C HIS A 63 5.57 -8.62 -10.36
N ILE A 64 4.99 -7.58 -10.98
CA ILE A 64 4.53 -7.62 -12.37
C ILE A 64 5.70 -7.87 -13.33
N GLU A 65 6.83 -7.16 -13.17
CA GLU A 65 8.03 -7.34 -13.99
C GLU A 65 8.62 -8.74 -13.86
N THR A 66 8.59 -9.32 -12.66
CA THR A 66 9.13 -10.66 -12.39
C THR A 66 8.19 -11.75 -12.91
N HIS A 67 6.87 -11.57 -12.85
CA HIS A 67 5.88 -12.52 -13.36
C HIS A 67 5.59 -12.39 -14.87
N ALA A 68 5.95 -11.26 -15.50
CA ALA A 68 5.75 -11.04 -16.94
C ALA A 68 6.82 -11.70 -17.84
N LYS A 69 7.71 -12.54 -17.28
CA LYS A 69 8.83 -13.17 -17.98
C LYS A 69 8.70 -14.68 -18.03
#